data_AF-A0A7Y2N7I2-F1
#
_entry.id   AF-A0A7Y2N7I2-F1
#
_cell.length_a   1.000
_cell.length_b   1.000
_cell.length_c   1.000
_cell.angle_alpha   90.00
_cell.angle_beta   90.00
_cell.angle_gamma   90.00
#
_symmetry.space_group_name_H-M   'P 1'
#
loop_
_entity.id
_entity.type
_entity.pdbx_description
1 polymer ?
#
loop_
_entity_poly.entity_id
_entity_poly.type
_entity_poly.pdbx_seq_one_letter_code
_entity_poly.pdbx_strand_id
1 'polypeptide(L)' 'MSVDTYLKGKKTETYRRVFQDELEIMVSPKLLQFAEVIELVAVKKLIGSKLDVVAHHVHGPSCQH' A
#
# COMPACT_ATOMS: atom_id res chain seq x y z
N MET A 1 -9.75 -9.01 17.82
CA MET A 1 -10.18 -7.71 17.25
C MET A 1 -9.57 -7.62 15.85
N SER A 2 -10.38 -7.83 14.80
CA SER A 2 -9.97 -7.63 13.40
C SER A 2 -9.84 -6.14 13.16
N VAL A 3 -8.68 -5.68 12.66
CA VAL A 3 -8.48 -4.29 12.24
C VAL A 3 -9.14 -4.12 10.87
N ASP A 4 -10.48 -4.13 10.84
CA ASP A 4 -11.27 -3.81 9.65
C ASP A 4 -11.26 -2.29 9.45
N THR A 5 -10.13 -1.77 9.00
CA THR A 5 -9.99 -0.35 8.71
C THR A 5 -10.51 -0.05 7.31
N TYR A 6 -11.73 0.47 7.26
CA TYR A 6 -12.25 1.33 6.18
C TYR A 6 -12.63 0.73 4.81
N LEU A 7 -12.72 -0.58 4.64
CA LEU A 7 -13.14 -1.17 3.35
C LEU A 7 -14.66 -1.34 3.19
N LYS A 8 -15.44 -1.29 4.27
CA LYS A 8 -16.90 -1.48 4.23
C LYS A 8 -17.57 -0.40 3.37
N GLY A 9 -18.14 -0.81 2.23
CA GLY A 9 -18.81 0.08 1.27
C GLY A 9 -17.92 0.69 0.18
N LYS A 10 -16.63 0.31 0.11
CA LYS A 10 -15.76 0.70 -1.01
C LYS A 10 -15.92 -0.32 -2.15
N LYS A 11 -16.04 0.17 -3.39
CA LYS A 11 -15.99 -0.68 -4.59
C LYS A 11 -14.55 -1.15 -4.78
N THR A 12 -14.26 -2.36 -4.33
CA THR A 12 -12.92 -2.94 -4.34
C THR A 12 -12.75 -4.02 -5.42
N GLU A 13 -13.77 -4.27 -6.24
CA GLU A 13 -13.75 -5.24 -7.35
C GLU A 13 -12.59 -5.01 -8.33
N THR A 14 -12.18 -3.75 -8.51
CA THR A 14 -11.10 -3.37 -9.42
C THR A 14 -9.71 -3.39 -8.77
N TYR A 15 -9.61 -3.68 -7.47
CA TYR A 15 -8.35 -3.63 -6.75
C TYR A 15 -7.53 -4.87 -7.08
N ARG A 16 -6.24 -4.68 -7.31
CA ARG A 16 -5.32 -5.80 -7.49
C ARG A 16 -5.10 -6.45 -6.13
N ARG A 17 -5.26 -7.77 -6.08
CA ARG A 17 -4.95 -8.57 -4.91
C ARG A 17 -3.53 -9.11 -5.04
N VAL A 18 -2.74 -8.94 -3.98
CA VAL A 18 -1.38 -9.44 -3.87
C VAL A 18 -1.32 -10.27 -2.60
N PHE A 19 -0.83 -11.50 -2.70
CA PHE A 19 -0.63 -12.35 -1.54
C PHE A 19 0.87 -12.44 -1.25
N GLN A 20 1.28 -12.00 -0.08
CA GLN A 20 2.68 -11.94 0.32
C GLN A 20 2.80 -12.08 1.84
N ASP A 21 3.76 -12.87 2.32
CA ASP A 21 4.03 -13.07 3.75
C ASP A 21 2.76 -13.39 4.57
N GLU A 22 1.92 -14.27 4.01
CA GLU A 22 0.62 -14.69 4.57
C GLU A 22 -0.45 -13.58 4.67
N LEU A 23 -0.21 -12.44 4.03
CA LEU A 23 -1.13 -11.31 3.98
C LEU A 23 -1.75 -11.17 2.58
N GLU A 24 -3.08 -11.02 2.53
CA GLU A 24 -3.78 -10.54 1.33
C GLU A 24 -3.83 -9.00 1.36
N ILE A 25 -3.14 -8.38 0.41
CA ILE A 25 -3.06 -6.93 0.25
C ILE A 25 -3.89 -6.54 -0.97
N MET A 26 -4.78 -5.56 -0.79
CA MET A 26 -5.59 -5.01 -1.87
C MET A 26 -5.07 -3.63 -2.28
N VAL A 27 -4.56 -3.53 -3.50
CA VAL A 27 -3.96 -2.30 -4.03
C VAL A 27 -4.91 -1.61 -5.00
N SER A 28 -5.23 -0.34 -4.74
CA SER A 28 -6.11 0.43 -5.61
C SER A 28 -5.46 0.66 -6.99
N PRO A 29 -6.24 0.68 -8.09
CA PRO A 29 -5.72 0.97 -9.42
C PRO A 29 -5.00 2.31 -9.52
N LYS A 30 -5.48 3.33 -8.79
CA LYS A 30 -4.85 4.65 -8.75
C LYS A 30 -3.42 4.56 -8.21
N LEU A 31 -3.19 3.78 -7.16
CA LEU A 31 -1.84 3.63 -6.59
C LEU A 31 -0.90 2.90 -7.56
N LEU A 32 -1.40 1.89 -8.27
CA LEU A 32 -0.64 1.18 -9.31
C LEU A 32 -0.21 2.06 -10.49
N GLN A 33 -0.92 3.17 -10.75
CA GLN A 33 -0.54 4.12 -11.80
C GLN A 33 0.66 4.99 -11.39
N PHE A 34 0.91 5.17 -10.09
CA PHE A 34 1.90 6.11 -9.56
C PHE A 34 3.01 5.46 -8.73
N ALA A 35 2.95 4.15 -8.49
CA ALA A 35 3.94 3.44 -7.69
C ALA A 35 4.32 2.14 -8.40
N GLU A 36 5.61 1.97 -8.64
CA GLU A 36 6.17 0.72 -9.16
C GLU A 36 6.43 -0.26 -8.00
N VAL A 37 6.88 0.27 -6.87
CA VAL A 37 7.16 -0.48 -5.65
C VAL A 37 6.37 0.13 -4.49
N ILE A 38 5.68 -0.73 -3.73
CA ILE A 38 4.96 -0.36 -2.51
C ILE A 38 5.49 -1.24 -1.39
N GLU A 39 5.98 -0.61 -0.34
CA GLU A 39 6.51 -1.28 0.85
C GLU A 39 5.58 -1.01 2.04
N LEU A 40 5.26 -2.07 2.77
CA LEU A 40 4.56 -2.00 4.05
C LEU A 40 5.58 -2.18 5.17
N VAL A 41 5.83 -1.11 5.92
CA VAL A 41 6.88 -1.09 6.96
C VAL A 41 6.24 -0.98 8.33
N ALA A 42 6.55 -1.92 9.22
CA ALA A 42 6.17 -1.82 10.63
C ALA A 42 7.15 -0.88 11.36
N VAL A 43 6.70 0.34 11.66
CA VAL A 43 7.51 1.34 12.36
C VAL A 43 7.19 1.32 13.85
N LYS A 44 8.21 1.06 14.66
CA LYS A 44 8.12 1.12 16.13
C LYS A 44 8.39 2.57 16.58
N LYS A 45 7.43 3.17 17.28
CA LYS A 45 7.59 4.51 17.87
C LYS A 45 7.87 4.37 19.38
N LEU A 46 8.22 5.49 20.01
CA LEU A 46 8.44 5.55 21.47
C LEU A 46 7.21 5.07 22.25
N ILE A 47 6.01 5.29 21.70
CA ILE A 47 4.74 4.78 22.21
C ILE A 47 4.00 4.10 21.04
N GLY A 48 3.96 2.76 21.08
CA GLY A 48 3.22 1.94 20.12
C GLY A 48 3.94 1.64 18.80
N SER A 49 3.26 0.88 17.96
CA SER A 49 3.71 0.47 16.63
C SER A 49 2.65 0.84 15.58
N LYS A 50 3.09 1.30 14.41
CA LYS A 50 2.25 1.68 13.28
C LYS A 50 2.73 0.97 12.02
N LEU A 51 1.80 0.57 11.16
CA LEU A 51 2.10 0.21 9.77
C LEU A 51 2.18 1.49 8.92
N ASP A 52 3.29 1.67 8.23
CA ASP A 52 3.49 2.76 7.28
C ASP A 52 3.55 2.21 5.85
N VAL A 53 3.08 3.03 4.90
CA VAL A 53 3.06 2.69 3.48
C VAL A 53 4.05 3.60 2.77
N VAL A 54 5.09 3.02 2.19
CA VAL A 54 6.07 3.75 1.40
C VAL A 54 5.84 3.38 -0.06
N ALA A 55 5.48 4.36 -0.87
CA ALA A 55 5.31 4.18 -2.31
C ALA A 55 6.52 4.79 -3.01
N HIS A 56 7.34 3.96 -3.64
CA HIS A 56 8.48 4.42 -4.44
C HIS A 56 7.99 4.65 -5.87
N HIS A 57 7.98 5.92 -6.27
CA HIS A 57 7.82 6.30 -7.67
C HIS A 57 9.17 6.12 -8.36
N VAL A 58 9.26 5.24 -9.35
CA VAL A 58 10.37 5.28 -10.28
C VAL A 58 10.06 6.39 -11.27
N HIS A 59 10.66 7.54 -10.99
CA HIS A 59 11.01 8.48 -12.03
C HIS A 59 11.84 7.70 -13.06
N GLY A 60 11.22 7.30 -14.17
CA GLY A 60 11.97 6.87 -15.33
C GLY A 60 12.99 7.96 -15.73
N PRO A 61 13.98 7.65 -16.58
CA PRO A 61 15.01 8.61 -16.98
C PRO A 61 14.50 9.93 -17.59
N SER A 62 13.19 10.07 -17.81
CA SER A 62 12.48 11.27 -18.27
C SER A 62 12.07 12.26 -17.17
N CYS A 63 12.33 12.02 -15.89
CA CYS A 63 12.12 13.02 -14.85
C CYS A 63 13.44 13.70 -14.47
N GLN A 64 13.94 14.50 -15.40
CA GLN A 64 14.78 15.66 -15.11
C GLN A 64 13.90 16.88 -15.35
N HIS A 65 13.57 17.63 -14.31
CA HIS A 65 13.12 19.03 -14.41
C HIS A 65 13.30 19.70 -13.05
#